data_AF-A0A7V5U2L3-F1
#
_entry.id   AF-A0A7V5U2L3-F1
#
_cell.length_a   1.000
_cell.length_b   1.000
_cell.length_c   1.000
_cell.angle_alpha   90.00
_cell.angle_beta   90.00
_cell.angle_gamma   90.00
#
_symmetry.space_group_name_H-M   'P 1'
#
loop_
_entity.id
_entity.type
_entity.pdbx_description
1 polymer ?
#
loop_
_entity_poly.entity_id
_entity_poly.type
_entity_poly.pdbx_seq_one_letter_code
_entity_poly.pdbx_strand_id
1 'polypeptide(L)'
;MIAHLIAHLFFAFAMGLFAYRIKKMDLLKRPHWRYLFYAGILLVIWNFWAFAGHLVALQIPKEAFLAPEKHEHFCRQSFSIKNYWELFYYLLKNDNLFTLPAFYFIYRALSRMESLLRGET
;
A
#
# COMPACT_ATOMS: atom_id res chain seq x y z
N MET A 1 -7.02 15.12 -7.23
CA MET A 1 -6.67 14.00 -8.13
C MET A 1 -5.19 14.00 -8.49
N ILE A 2 -4.66 15.04 -9.16
CA ILE A 2 -3.23 15.10 -9.54
C ILE A 2 -2.30 15.09 -8.32
N ALA A 3 -2.57 15.92 -7.30
CA ALA A 3 -1.77 15.95 -6.07
C ALA A 3 -1.73 14.59 -5.34
N HIS A 4 -2.84 13.85 -5.35
CA HIS A 4 -2.92 12.51 -4.77
C HIS A 4 -2.05 11.50 -5.53
N LEU A 5 -2.07 11.57 -6.86
CA LEU A 5 -1.24 10.72 -7.71
C LEU A 5 0.26 11.01 -7.51
N ILE A 6 0.62 12.30 -7.42
CA ILE A 6 1.99 12.73 -7.11
C ILE A 6 2.40 12.27 -5.71
N ALA A 7 1.49 12.30 -4.73
CA ALA A 7 1.77 11.84 -3.37
C ALA A 7 2.20 10.37 -3.35
N HIS A 8 1.55 9.49 -4.11
CA HIS A 8 1.97 8.09 -4.23
C HIS A 8 3.38 7.93 -4.80
N LEU A 9 3.71 8.65 -5.87
CA LEU A 9 5.05 8.59 -6.47
C LEU A 9 6.12 9.15 -5.53
N PHE A 10 5.84 10.27 -4.89
CA PHE A 10 6.73 10.88 -3.91
C PHE A 10 6.97 9.94 -2.72
N PHE A 11 5.91 9.33 -2.20
CA PHE A 11 6.01 8.39 -1.09
C PHE A 11 6.75 7.11 -1.48
N ALA A 12 6.49 6.56 -2.67
CA ALA A 12 7.27 5.45 -3.23
C ALA A 12 8.76 5.80 -3.30
N PHE A 13 9.10 6.98 -3.82
CA PHE A 13 10.48 7.42 -3.91
C PHE A 13 11.12 7.58 -2.52
N ALA A 14 10.43 8.19 -1.57
CA ALA A 14 10.91 8.36 -0.20
C ALA A 14 11.18 7.01 0.49
N MET A 15 10.26 6.05 0.35
CA MET A 15 10.43 4.71 0.92
C MET A 15 11.53 3.91 0.22
N GLY A 16 11.71 4.09 -1.09
CA GLY A 16 12.82 3.51 -1.84
C GLY A 16 14.18 4.06 -1.39
N LEU A 17 14.27 5.39 -1.21
CA LEU A 17 15.47 6.05 -0.68
C LEU A 17 15.77 5.59 0.77
N PHE A 18 14.74 5.44 1.59
CA PHE A 18 14.85 4.92 2.94
C PHE A 18 15.41 3.49 2.96
N ALA A 19 14.84 2.58 2.17
CA ALA A 19 15.32 1.21 2.04
C ALA A 19 16.75 1.15 1.48
N TYR A 20 17.07 2.01 0.49
CA TYR A 20 18.42 2.15 -0.04
C TYR A 20 19.43 2.59 1.04
N ARG A 21 19.08 3.57 1.89
CA ARG A 21 19.94 4.02 2.99
C ARG A 21 20.17 2.92 4.02
N ILE A 22 19.14 2.15 4.39
CA ILE A 22 19.28 0.99 5.29
C ILE A 22 20.31 0.00 4.73
N LYS A 23 20.21 -0.31 3.43
CA LYS A 23 21.15 -1.20 2.74
C LYS A 23 22.57 -0.60 2.71
N LYS A 24 22.71 0.68 2.34
CA LYS A 24 24.00 1.37 2.21
C LYS A 24 24.75 1.51 3.54
N MET A 25 24.02 1.71 4.64
CA MET A 25 24.58 1.83 5.99
C MET A 25 24.79 0.48 6.68
N ASP A 26 24.60 -0.64 5.97
CA ASP A 26 24.78 -2.00 6.49
C ASP A 26 23.92 -2.30 7.75
N LEU A 27 22.80 -1.58 7.89
CA LEU A 27 21.87 -1.72 9.00
C LEU A 27 21.09 -3.03 8.93
N LEU A 28 21.09 -3.70 7.77
CA LEU A 28 20.50 -5.03 7.58
C LEU A 28 21.11 -6.11 8.51
N LYS A 29 22.28 -5.87 9.12
CA LYS A 29 22.83 -6.77 10.15
C LYS A 29 21.98 -6.82 11.42
N ARG A 30 21.18 -5.79 11.68
CA ARG A 30 20.33 -5.66 12.87
C ARG A 30 18.90 -6.11 12.55
N PRO A 31 18.29 -7.06 13.29
CA PRO A 31 16.97 -7.61 12.96
C PRO A 31 15.84 -6.58 12.81
N HIS A 32 15.79 -5.55 13.66
CA HIS A 32 14.78 -4.50 13.59
C HIS A 32 14.87 -3.67 12.30
N TRP A 33 16.08 -3.37 11.83
CA TRP A 33 16.31 -2.65 10.58
C TRP A 33 15.99 -3.51 9.35
N ARG A 34 16.14 -4.84 9.42
CA ARG A 34 15.69 -5.75 8.35
C ARG A 34 14.19 -5.66 8.15
N TYR A 35 13.42 -5.63 9.24
CA TYR A 35 11.96 -5.48 9.16
C TYR A 35 11.57 -4.13 8.54
N LEU A 36 12.23 -3.02 8.94
CA LEU A 36 12.01 -1.71 8.30
C LEU A 36 12.38 -1.68 6.82
N PHE A 37 13.42 -2.41 6.42
CA PHE A 37 13.78 -2.56 5.01
C PHE A 37 12.65 -3.24 4.22
N TYR A 38 12.17 -4.40 4.68
CA TYR A 38 11.08 -5.12 4.00
C TYR A 38 9.78 -4.30 3.99
N ALA A 39 9.44 -3.62 5.09
CA ALA A 39 8.33 -2.67 5.12
C ALA A 39 8.50 -1.57 4.06
N GLY A 40 9.70 -1.00 3.95
CA GLY A 40 10.01 -0.01 2.92
C GLY A 40 9.76 -0.52 1.51
N ILE A 41 10.28 -1.71 1.18
CA ILE A 41 10.07 -2.33 -0.14
C ILE A 41 8.58 -2.60 -0.40
N LEU A 42 7.84 -3.12 0.58
CA LEU A 42 6.40 -3.36 0.43
C LEU A 42 5.62 -2.06 0.22
N LEU A 43 5.98 -0.98 0.91
CA LEU A 43 5.36 0.32 0.72
C LEU A 43 5.68 0.92 -0.66
N VAL A 44 6.88 0.70 -1.20
CA VAL A 44 7.19 1.06 -2.59
C VAL A 44 6.25 0.33 -3.56
N ILE A 45 6.15 -1.00 -3.41
CA ILE A 45 5.28 -1.84 -4.25
C ILE A 45 3.82 -1.38 -4.12
N TRP A 46 3.35 -1.16 -2.90
CA TRP A 46 1.99 -0.69 -2.64
C TRP A 46 1.71 0.67 -3.30
N ASN A 47 2.64 1.63 -3.24
CA ASN A 47 2.40 2.93 -3.87
C ASN A 47 2.30 2.84 -5.40
N PHE A 48 3.12 1.99 -6.04
CA PHE A 48 2.97 1.74 -7.48
C PHE A 48 1.66 1.01 -7.80
N TRP A 49 1.25 0.07 -6.94
CA TRP A 49 -0.03 -0.63 -7.05
C TRP A 49 -1.22 0.33 -6.95
N ALA A 50 -1.25 1.19 -5.93
CA ALA A 50 -2.29 2.20 -5.75
C ALA A 50 -2.29 3.23 -6.88
N PHE A 51 -1.11 3.68 -7.33
CA PHE A 51 -0.97 4.56 -8.49
C PHE A 51 -1.58 3.93 -9.75
N ALA A 52 -1.28 2.66 -10.04
CA ALA A 52 -1.89 1.93 -11.16
C ALA A 52 -3.41 1.80 -10.99
N GLY A 53 -3.89 1.52 -9.77
CA GLY A 53 -5.32 1.49 -9.45
C GLY A 53 -6.01 2.83 -9.75
N HIS A 54 -5.37 3.94 -9.44
CA HIS A 54 -5.86 5.27 -9.80
C HIS A 54 -5.87 5.52 -11.31
N LEU A 55 -4.86 5.07 -12.05
CA LEU A 55 -4.86 5.19 -13.51
C LEU A 55 -5.99 4.38 -14.15
N VAL A 56 -6.22 3.14 -13.70
CA VAL A 56 -7.33 2.31 -14.20
C VAL A 56 -8.67 2.93 -13.81
N ALA A 57 -8.78 3.52 -12.61
CA ALA A 57 -9.99 4.22 -12.17
C ALA A 57 -10.40 5.36 -13.11
N LEU A 58 -9.46 6.02 -13.79
CA LEU A 58 -9.76 7.07 -14.78
C LEU A 58 -10.39 6.52 -16.06
N GLN A 59 -10.18 5.24 -16.36
CA GLN A 59 -10.69 4.57 -17.56
C GLN A 59 -12.04 3.88 -17.32
N ILE A 60 -12.46 3.74 -16.07
CA ILE A 60 -13.72 3.08 -15.73
C ILE A 60 -14.88 4.07 -15.95
N PRO A 61 -15.85 3.73 -16.81
CA PRO A 61 -17.05 4.54 -17.01
C PRO A 61 -17.83 4.66 -15.70
N LYS A 62 -18.47 5.82 -15.46
CA LYS A 62 -19.27 6.02 -14.23
C LYS A 62 -20.46 5.06 -14.17
N GLU A 63 -20.90 4.58 -15.33
CA GLU A 63 -21.99 3.62 -15.53
C GLU A 63 -21.65 2.21 -15.03
N ALA A 64 -20.37 1.90 -14.79
CA ALA A 64 -19.94 0.64 -14.19
C ALA A 64 -20.26 0.56 -12.69
N PHE A 65 -20.50 1.71 -12.04
CA PHE A 65 -20.94 1.80 -10.66
C PHE A 65 -22.46 1.83 -10.64
N LEU A 66 -23.09 0.76 -10.16
CA LEU A 66 -24.54 0.73 -9.99
C LEU A 66 -24.93 1.75 -8.92
N ALA A 67 -25.85 2.65 -9.25
CA ALA A 67 -26.40 3.56 -8.26
C ALA A 67 -27.10 2.73 -7.16
N PRO A 68 -26.91 3.08 -5.87
CA PRO A 68 -27.63 2.39 -4.81
C PRO A 68 -29.14 2.53 -5.07
N GLU A 69 -29.87 1.40 -5.06
CA GLU A 69 -31.32 1.47 -5.06
C GLU A 69 -31.77 2.33 -3.86
N LYS A 70 -32.86 3.08 -4.02
CA LYS A 70 -33.33 4.11 -3.06
C LYS A 70 -33.55 3.61 -1.62
N HIS A 71 -33.42 2.31 -1.38
CA HIS A 71 -33.60 1.64 -0.08
C HIS A 71 -32.42 0.74 0.34
N GLU A 72 -31.35 0.64 -0.45
CA GLU A 72 -30.15 -0.08 -0.03
C GLU A 72 -29.20 0.85 0.74
N HIS A 73 -28.70 0.35 1.87
CA HIS A 73 -27.72 1.05 2.69
C HIS A 73 -26.56 1.58 1.84
N PHE A 74 -26.15 2.83 2.10
CA PHE A 74 -25.05 3.55 1.44
C PHE A 74 -23.74 2.74 1.31
N CYS A 75 -23.59 1.68 2.11
CA CYS A 75 -22.43 0.79 2.14
C CYS A 75 -22.44 -0.32 1.06
N ARG A 76 -23.53 -0.53 0.31
CA ARG A 76 -23.62 -1.56 -0.74
C ARG A 76 -23.57 -0.93 -2.14
N GLN A 77 -22.38 -0.48 -2.53
CA GLN A 77 -22.12 -0.21 -3.95
C GLN A 77 -21.83 -1.54 -4.64
N SER A 78 -22.78 -2.02 -5.45
CA SER A 78 -22.56 -3.19 -6.29
C SER A 78 -21.75 -2.79 -7.52
N PHE A 79 -20.66 -3.52 -7.77
CA PHE A 79 -19.77 -3.31 -8.92
C PHE A 79 -19.86 -4.54 -9.83
N SER A 80 -20.35 -4.34 -11.06
CA SER A 80 -20.49 -5.42 -12.03
C SER A 80 -19.19 -5.56 -12.82
N ILE A 81 -18.57 -6.74 -12.77
CA ILE A 81 -17.37 -7.06 -13.55
C ILE A 81 -17.82 -7.69 -14.87
N LYS A 82 -17.76 -6.90 -15.93
CA LYS A 82 -18.07 -7.27 -17.32
C LYS A 82 -16.81 -7.38 -18.18
N ASN A 83 -15.79 -6.57 -17.88
CA ASN A 83 -14.57 -6.49 -18.67
C ASN A 83 -13.29 -6.72 -17.84
N TYR A 84 -12.20 -7.11 -18.50
CA TYR A 84 -10.90 -7.31 -17.84
C TYR A 84 -10.40 -6.05 -17.10
N TRP A 85 -10.67 -4.84 -17.61
CA TRP A 85 -10.32 -3.58 -16.95
C TRP A 85 -11.02 -3.39 -15.60
N GLU A 86 -12.28 -3.83 -15.49
CA GLU A 86 -13.05 -3.77 -14.24
C GLU A 86 -12.54 -4.78 -13.21
N LEU A 87 -12.11 -5.97 -13.67
CA LEU A 87 -11.42 -6.94 -12.81
C LEU A 87 -10.08 -6.39 -12.30
N PHE A 88 -9.27 -5.79 -13.18
CA PHE A 88 -8.02 -5.14 -12.79
C PHE A 88 -8.26 -4.01 -11.79
N TYR A 89 -9.27 -3.17 -12.02
CA TYR A 89 -9.66 -2.13 -11.06
C TYR A 89 -10.04 -2.72 -9.70
N TYR A 90 -10.86 -3.78 -9.67
CA TYR A 90 -11.26 -4.42 -8.43
C TYR A 90 -10.06 -4.96 -7.64
N LEU A 91 -9.12 -5.61 -8.32
CA LEU A 91 -7.89 -6.11 -7.71
C LEU A 91 -6.99 -4.97 -7.22
N LEU A 92 -6.76 -3.96 -8.06
CA LEU A 92 -5.90 -2.82 -7.73
C LEU A 92 -6.47 -1.96 -6.60
N LYS A 93 -7.80 -1.90 -6.46
CA LYS A 93 -8.49 -1.21 -5.36
C LYS A 93 -8.31 -1.89 -4.01
N ASN A 94 -7.84 -3.14 -3.97
CA ASN A 94 -7.51 -3.80 -2.72
C ASN A 94 -6.16 -3.29 -2.17
N ASP A 95 -6.21 -2.17 -1.46
CA ASP A 95 -5.04 -1.56 -0.85
C ASP A 95 -4.38 -2.42 0.25
N ASN A 96 -5.14 -3.33 0.86
CA ASN A 96 -4.70 -4.11 2.01
C ASN A 96 -3.65 -5.18 1.66
N LEU A 97 -3.54 -5.57 0.39
CA LEU A 97 -2.69 -6.68 -0.04
C LEU A 97 -1.22 -6.47 0.33
N PHE A 98 -0.72 -5.24 0.18
CA PHE A 98 0.68 -4.89 0.46
C PHE A 98 0.85 -3.99 1.68
N THR A 99 -0.16 -3.17 2.03
CA THR A 99 -0.09 -2.31 3.23
C THR A 99 -0.13 -3.12 4.51
N LEU A 100 -1.02 -4.10 4.63
CA LEU A 100 -1.14 -4.91 5.84
C LEU A 100 0.17 -5.65 6.19
N PRO A 101 0.83 -6.37 5.27
CA PRO A 101 2.12 -6.97 5.57
C PRO A 101 3.19 -5.91 5.85
N ALA A 102 3.16 -4.75 5.20
CA ALA A 102 4.11 -3.66 5.50
C ALA A 102 3.96 -3.15 6.94
N PHE A 103 2.74 -2.90 7.40
CA PHE A 103 2.46 -2.49 8.78
C PHE A 103 2.82 -3.57 9.79
N TYR A 104 2.60 -4.85 9.46
CA TYR A 104 3.09 -5.95 10.28
C TYR A 104 4.62 -5.92 10.44
N PHE A 105 5.37 -5.68 9.37
CA PHE A 105 6.83 -5.53 9.47
C PHE A 105 7.25 -4.30 10.26
N ILE A 106 6.55 -3.17 10.11
CA ILE A 106 6.81 -1.97 10.94
C ILE A 106 6.58 -2.30 12.41
N TYR A 107 5.46 -2.95 12.75
CA TYR A 107 5.17 -3.38 14.11
C TYR A 107 6.29 -4.27 14.66
N ARG A 108 6.69 -5.31 13.94
CA ARG A 108 7.79 -6.22 14.34
C ARG A 108 9.12 -5.48 14.51
N ALA A 109 9.40 -4.49 13.68
CA ALA A 109 10.58 -3.65 13.82
C ALA A 109 10.56 -2.86 15.13
N LEU A 110 9.45 -2.17 15.40
CA LEU A 110 9.28 -1.34 16.58
C LEU A 110 9.30 -2.16 17.87
N SER A 111 8.57 -3.28 17.93
CA SER A 111 8.60 -4.18 19.08
C SER A 111 10.01 -4.72 19.36
N ARG A 112 10.79 -5.00 18.31
CA ARG A 112 12.18 -5.46 18.49
C ARG A 112 13.12 -4.34 18.93
N MET A 113 12.89 -3.10 18.50
CA MET A 113 13.63 -1.95 19.03
C MET A 113 13.29 -1.69 20.49
N GLU A 114 12.02 -1.81 20.86
CA GLU A 114 11.58 -1.65 22.24
C GLU A 114 12.21 -2.70 23.16
N SER A 115 12.22 -3.98 22.77
CA SER A 115 12.87 -5.03 23.58
C SER A 115 14.36 -4.72 23.80
N LEU A 116 15.05 -4.25 22.76
CA LEU A 116 16.46 -3.87 22.85
C LEU A 116 16.68 -2.68 23.80
N LEU A 117 15.77 -1.69 23.80
CA LEU A 117 15.83 -0.55 24.72
C LEU A 117 15.54 -0.94 26.16
N ARG A 118 14.73 -1.99 26.37
CA ARG A 118 14.43 -2.56 27.71
C ARG A 118 15.53 -3.51 28.21
N GLY A 119 16.52 -3.85 27.38
CA GLY A 119 17.58 -4.80 27.73
C GLY A 119 17.19 -6.27 27.59
N GLU A 120 16.07 -6.55 26.93
CA GLU A 120 15.56 -7.91 26.69
C GLU A 120 16.06 -8.41 25.33
N THR A 121 16.99 -9.37 25.33
CA THR A 121 17.61 -9.96 24.12
C THR A 121 16.78 -11.08 23.51
#